data_AF-G9ZEL1-F1
#
_entry.id   AF-G9ZEL1-F1
#
_cell.length_a   1.000
_cell.length_b   1.000
_cell.length_c   1.000
_cell.angle_alpha   90.00
_cell.angle_beta   90.00
_cell.angle_gamma   90.00
#
_symmetry.space_group_name_H-M   'P 1'
#
loop_
_entity.id
_entity.type
_entity.pdbx_description
1 polymer ?
#
loop_
_entity_poly.entity_id
_entity_poly.type
_entity_poly.pdbx_seq_one_letter_code
_entity_poly.pdbx_strand_id
1 'polypeptide(L)'
;MDEFAVFQGASYFRAIARDTLYGLSARGLALGTGGPGGEEFPRFTQFWIYQPEANDRSIRLEALLESPSLTGAYAMEIIPGAETVFLIKASLFPRKDIEHYGIAPLTSMYFFSPSRRAAINDYRNAVHDNDGLAMYTGGEARLWRPLCNPRDLQFSAFIDDNPKGFGLLQRARAFDNFQDAEARYDKRPSAWVTPRGKWDKGSVSLVEIPVTNEFNDNIIAFWSPAEPLKAGQRHDFAYDLTWSQAGPEFSGRARIVGTRSGAAVNNPERFTFTVDFAMPEGSAPLDPDTLKLATNASAGEIHAVHLVRLPEGGRLRAAFDYQPKSNTMAELQLRLTDSNGVPVAESWFYRWVPL
;
A
#
# COMPACT_ATOMS: atom_id res chain seq x y z
N MET A 1 -0.58 29.75 6.80
CA MET A 1 -1.22 28.70 7.61
C MET A 1 -1.65 27.67 6.61
N ASP A 2 -1.00 26.51 6.61
CA ASP A 2 -1.26 25.48 5.62
C ASP A 2 -2.22 24.46 6.22
N GLU A 3 -3.12 23.94 5.40
CA GLU A 3 -3.98 22.83 5.78
C GLU A 3 -3.12 21.58 6.00
N PHE A 4 -3.38 20.81 7.06
CA PHE A 4 -2.62 19.56 7.31
C PHE A 4 -3.51 18.31 7.40
N ALA A 5 -4.81 18.48 7.65
CA ALA A 5 -5.76 17.38 7.74
C ALA A 5 -7.18 17.81 7.35
N VAL A 6 -7.90 16.94 6.64
CA VAL A 6 -9.29 17.12 6.20
C VAL A 6 -10.10 15.90 6.63
N PHE A 7 -11.26 16.12 7.23
CA PHE A 7 -12.24 15.08 7.54
C PHE A 7 -13.50 15.37 6.73
N GLN A 8 -13.79 14.57 5.70
CA GLN A 8 -14.90 14.85 4.79
C GLN A 8 -15.38 13.60 4.06
N GLY A 9 -16.70 13.40 4.04
CA GLY A 9 -17.36 12.31 3.31
C GLY A 9 -17.27 10.99 4.09
N ALA A 10 -18.43 10.41 4.43
CA ALA A 10 -18.51 9.22 5.27
C ALA A 10 -17.55 9.29 6.48
N SER A 11 -16.64 8.32 6.65
CA SER A 11 -15.61 8.32 7.69
C SER A 11 -14.21 8.56 7.12
N TYR A 12 -14.12 9.21 5.96
CA TYR A 12 -12.86 9.49 5.30
C TYR A 12 -12.15 10.69 5.90
N PHE A 13 -10.83 10.62 5.90
CA PHE A 13 -9.96 11.73 6.23
C PHE A 13 -8.65 11.63 5.45
N ARG A 14 -8.02 12.78 5.22
CA ARG A 14 -6.74 12.91 4.54
C ARG A 14 -5.82 13.76 5.39
N ALA A 15 -4.52 13.54 5.25
CA ALA A 15 -3.53 14.43 5.82
C ALA A 15 -2.37 14.61 4.84
N ILE A 16 -1.64 15.71 5.04
CA ILE A 16 -0.39 15.96 4.34
C ILE A 16 0.75 16.03 5.35
N ALA A 17 1.92 15.63 4.89
CA ALA A 17 3.20 15.90 5.53
C ALA A 17 3.87 17.13 4.88
N ARG A 18 4.96 17.61 5.47
CA ARG A 18 5.76 18.69 4.87
C ARG A 18 6.11 18.37 3.40
N ASP A 19 5.94 19.38 2.54
CA ASP A 19 6.24 19.32 1.10
C ASP A 19 5.44 18.28 0.29
N THR A 20 4.36 17.73 0.88
CA THR A 20 3.40 16.87 0.17
C THR A 20 2.09 17.60 -0.15
N LEU A 21 1.34 17.07 -1.10
CA LEU A 21 -0.02 17.50 -1.43
C LEU A 21 -0.99 16.37 -1.12
N TYR A 22 -2.30 16.66 -1.00
CA TYR A 22 -3.31 15.61 -0.81
C TYR A 22 -3.26 14.56 -1.90
N GLY A 23 -3.50 13.31 -1.54
CA GLY A 23 -3.66 12.18 -2.46
C GLY A 23 -4.58 11.17 -1.82
N LEU A 24 -3.99 10.05 -1.38
CA LEU A 24 -4.71 9.01 -0.68
C LEU A 24 -5.47 9.49 0.56
N SER A 25 -6.50 8.74 0.93
CA SER A 25 -7.32 8.92 2.12
C SER A 25 -7.18 7.72 3.07
N ALA A 26 -7.47 7.95 4.34
CA ALA A 26 -7.80 6.89 5.29
C ALA A 26 -9.30 6.92 5.59
N ARG A 27 -9.82 5.86 6.19
CA ARG A 27 -11.19 5.82 6.73
C ARG A 27 -11.19 5.32 8.18
N GLY A 28 -12.24 5.61 8.92
CA GLY A 28 -12.43 5.03 10.25
C GLY A 28 -12.52 3.51 10.18
N LEU A 29 -13.40 3.00 9.30
CA LEU A 29 -13.70 1.57 9.20
C LEU A 29 -14.19 1.20 7.79
N ALA A 30 -13.85 0.00 7.34
CA ALA A 30 -14.38 -0.60 6.11
C ALA A 30 -15.32 -1.77 6.46
N LEU A 31 -16.46 -1.90 5.75
CA LEU A 31 -17.46 -2.95 5.99
C LEU A 31 -17.92 -3.57 4.68
N GLY A 32 -17.64 -4.86 4.47
CA GLY A 32 -18.05 -5.57 3.26
C GLY A 32 -17.39 -5.09 1.96
N THR A 33 -16.29 -4.34 2.02
CA THR A 33 -15.57 -3.81 0.85
C THR A 33 -15.18 -4.92 -0.12
N GLY A 34 -15.56 -4.76 -1.39
CA GLY A 34 -15.27 -5.74 -2.45
C GLY A 34 -16.11 -7.03 -2.38
N GLY A 35 -17.01 -7.16 -1.41
CA GLY A 35 -17.90 -8.31 -1.27
C GLY A 35 -19.18 -8.19 -2.11
N PRO A 36 -19.84 -9.32 -2.45
CA PRO A 36 -21.06 -9.34 -3.27
C PRO A 36 -22.28 -8.70 -2.59
N GLY A 37 -22.27 -8.57 -1.26
CA GLY A 37 -23.35 -7.97 -0.48
C GLY A 37 -23.40 -6.43 -0.54
N GLY A 38 -22.43 -5.79 -1.20
CA GLY A 38 -22.26 -4.35 -1.22
C GLY A 38 -21.51 -3.82 0.00
N GLU A 39 -20.83 -2.70 -0.18
CA GLU A 39 -20.08 -2.03 0.88
C GLU A 39 -21.01 -1.12 1.70
N GLU A 40 -20.91 -1.21 3.03
CA GLU A 40 -21.51 -0.25 3.95
C GLU A 40 -20.47 0.82 4.29
N PHE A 41 -20.85 2.10 4.25
CA PHE A 41 -19.94 3.22 4.49
C PHE A 41 -20.26 3.91 5.82
N PRO A 42 -19.58 3.56 6.93
CA PRO A 42 -19.72 4.27 8.19
C PRO A 42 -19.33 5.74 8.08
N ARG A 43 -19.96 6.59 8.89
CA ARG A 43 -19.77 8.05 8.84
C ARG A 43 -19.30 8.59 10.17
N PHE A 44 -18.38 9.56 10.15
CA PHE A 44 -18.15 10.39 11.32
C PHE A 44 -19.27 11.44 11.43
N THR A 45 -20.10 11.36 12.46
CA THR A 45 -21.31 12.20 12.62
C THR A 45 -21.12 13.34 13.61
N GLN A 46 -20.18 13.19 14.55
CA GLN A 46 -19.85 14.22 15.54
C GLN A 46 -18.35 14.26 15.78
N PHE A 47 -17.83 15.45 16.05
CA PHE A 47 -16.43 15.70 16.36
C PHE A 47 -16.32 16.55 17.62
N TRP A 48 -15.35 16.21 18.47
CA TRP A 48 -14.91 17.04 19.59
C TRP A 48 -13.45 17.40 19.36
N ILE A 49 -13.20 18.68 19.09
CA ILE A 49 -11.86 19.20 18.85
C ILE A 49 -11.44 19.96 20.10
N TYR A 50 -10.34 19.52 20.71
CA TYR A 50 -9.85 20.11 21.95
C TYR A 50 -8.88 21.24 21.62
N GLN A 51 -9.09 22.38 22.26
CA GLN A 51 -8.21 23.53 22.09
C GLN A 51 -6.81 23.16 22.60
N PRO A 52 -5.76 23.25 21.76
CA PRO A 52 -4.39 23.02 22.20
C PRO A 52 -3.89 24.17 23.08
N GLU A 53 -2.96 23.86 23.98
CA GLU A 53 -2.22 24.87 24.75
C GLU A 53 -1.16 25.56 23.86
N ALA A 54 -0.67 26.73 24.28
CA ALA A 54 0.20 27.58 23.45
C ALA A 54 1.50 26.89 22.96
N ASN A 55 1.96 25.84 23.65
CA ASN A 55 3.19 25.11 23.32
C ASN A 55 2.93 23.68 22.81
N ASP A 56 1.67 23.28 22.65
CA ASP A 56 1.35 21.96 22.14
C ASP A 56 1.76 21.83 20.68
N ARG A 57 2.25 20.64 20.34
CA ARG A 57 2.63 20.27 18.96
C ARG A 57 1.65 19.30 18.33
N SER A 58 0.55 19.03 19.00
CA SER A 58 -0.49 18.13 18.56
C SER A 58 -1.86 18.76 18.77
N ILE A 59 -2.86 18.24 18.04
CA ILE A 59 -4.27 18.53 18.28
C ILE A 59 -4.97 17.23 18.62
N ARG A 60 -5.75 17.24 19.70
CA ARG A 60 -6.61 16.12 20.05
C ARG A 60 -7.98 16.29 19.40
N LEU A 61 -8.45 15.22 18.77
CA LEU A 61 -9.76 15.13 18.15
C LEU A 61 -10.40 13.81 18.56
N GLU A 62 -11.67 13.87 18.94
CA GLU A 62 -12.52 12.68 19.09
C GLU A 62 -13.63 12.70 18.06
N ALA A 63 -14.03 11.52 17.58
CA ALA A 63 -15.08 11.39 16.57
C ALA A 63 -16.02 10.22 16.89
N LEU A 64 -17.32 10.45 16.74
CA LEU A 64 -18.35 9.42 16.77
C LEU A 64 -18.54 8.88 15.35
N LEU A 65 -18.35 7.58 15.18
CA LEU A 65 -18.60 6.84 13.95
C LEU A 65 -19.94 6.11 14.04
N GLU A 66 -20.80 6.27 13.04
CA GLU A 66 -22.10 5.61 12.99
C GLU A 66 -22.35 4.97 11.63
N SER A 67 -23.01 3.81 11.66
CA SER A 67 -23.52 3.11 10.49
C SER A 67 -24.74 2.26 10.87
N PRO A 68 -25.51 1.74 9.88
CA PRO A 68 -26.59 0.81 10.16
C PRO A 68 -26.15 -0.41 10.99
N SER A 69 -24.95 -0.93 10.76
CA SER A 69 -24.46 -2.17 11.37
C SER A 69 -23.65 -1.96 12.67
N LEU A 70 -23.07 -0.79 12.92
CA LEU A 70 -22.30 -0.54 14.14
C LEU A 70 -22.15 0.95 14.50
N THR A 71 -21.65 1.20 15.71
CA THR A 71 -21.12 2.50 16.13
C THR A 71 -19.69 2.36 16.62
N GLY A 72 -18.90 3.42 16.52
CA GLY A 72 -17.55 3.45 17.05
C GLY A 72 -17.20 4.80 17.65
N ALA A 73 -16.26 4.81 18.59
CA ALA A 73 -15.68 6.02 19.16
C ALA A 73 -14.19 6.05 18.81
N TYR A 74 -13.71 7.17 18.28
CA TYR A 74 -12.33 7.37 17.89
C TYR A 74 -11.73 8.49 18.72
N ALA A 75 -10.53 8.26 19.25
CA ALA A 75 -9.67 9.29 19.81
C ALA A 75 -8.40 9.37 18.96
N MET A 76 -8.09 10.56 18.49
CA MET A 76 -6.97 10.85 17.60
C MET A 76 -6.12 11.96 18.21
N GLU A 77 -4.83 11.73 18.35
CA GLU A 77 -3.85 12.79 18.57
C GLU A 77 -3.07 13.00 17.27
N ILE A 78 -3.18 14.19 16.70
CA ILE A 78 -2.61 14.51 15.39
C ILE A 78 -1.40 15.41 15.58
N ILE A 79 -0.23 14.93 15.16
CA ILE A 79 1.06 15.60 15.27
C ILE A 79 1.54 15.97 13.85
N PRO A 80 1.31 17.20 13.37
CA PRO A 80 1.81 17.63 12.06
C PRO A 80 3.32 17.91 12.09
N GLY A 81 4.00 17.66 10.97
CA GLY A 81 5.45 17.85 10.91
C GLY A 81 6.08 17.48 9.58
N ALA A 82 7.36 17.10 9.63
CA ALA A 82 8.05 16.49 8.48
C ALA A 82 7.34 15.21 8.03
N GLU A 83 6.84 14.46 9.00
CA GLU A 83 5.77 13.50 8.86
C GLU A 83 4.58 14.02 9.66
N THR A 84 3.37 13.69 9.22
CA THR A 84 2.17 13.91 10.02
C THR A 84 1.75 12.57 10.61
N VAL A 85 1.59 12.50 11.93
CA VAL A 85 1.29 11.25 12.64
C VAL A 85 -0.03 11.37 13.36
N PHE A 86 -0.92 10.40 13.17
CA PHE A 86 -2.15 10.27 13.94
C PHE A 86 -1.99 9.08 14.88
N LEU A 87 -2.05 9.32 16.20
CA LEU A 87 -2.15 8.27 17.20
C LEU A 87 -3.63 7.95 17.41
N ILE A 88 -4.09 6.79 16.93
CA ILE A 88 -5.51 6.46 16.86
C ILE A 88 -5.84 5.35 17.85
N LYS A 89 -6.90 5.57 18.63
CA LYS A 89 -7.60 4.54 19.40
C LYS A 89 -9.05 4.49 18.93
N ALA A 90 -9.55 3.29 18.68
CA ALA A 90 -10.91 3.06 18.24
C ALA A 90 -11.59 2.00 19.12
N SER A 91 -12.81 2.28 19.56
CA SER A 91 -13.69 1.33 20.24
C SER A 91 -14.93 1.11 19.37
N LEU A 92 -15.16 -0.12 18.92
CA LEU A 92 -16.25 -0.50 18.04
C LEU A 92 -17.32 -1.28 18.81
N PHE A 93 -18.58 -1.01 18.49
CA PHE A 93 -19.77 -1.57 19.11
C PHE A 93 -20.74 -2.05 18.01
N PRO A 94 -20.67 -3.32 17.60
CA PRO A 94 -21.52 -3.87 16.55
C PRO A 94 -22.97 -3.99 17.01
N ARG A 95 -23.91 -3.61 16.13
CA ARG A 95 -25.37 -3.81 16.33
C ARG A 95 -25.83 -5.18 15.87
N LYS A 96 -25.03 -5.84 15.03
CA LYS A 96 -25.18 -7.20 14.53
C LYS A 96 -23.80 -7.85 14.42
N ASP A 97 -23.76 -9.17 14.24
CA ASP A 97 -22.51 -9.86 13.93
C ASP A 97 -21.98 -9.40 12.56
N ILE A 98 -20.67 -9.14 12.47
CA ILE A 98 -19.99 -8.66 11.26
C ILE A 98 -18.76 -9.53 11.00
N GLU A 99 -18.80 -10.28 9.91
CA GLU A 99 -17.71 -11.19 9.51
C GLU A 99 -16.63 -10.52 8.67
N HIS A 100 -17.00 -9.52 7.86
CA HIS A 100 -16.10 -8.87 6.91
C HIS A 100 -15.97 -7.38 7.21
N TYR A 101 -14.87 -7.01 7.85
CA TYR A 101 -14.56 -5.64 8.23
C TYR A 101 -13.07 -5.37 8.06
N GLY A 102 -12.73 -4.09 7.86
CA GLY A 102 -11.36 -3.64 7.66
C GLY A 102 -10.96 -2.57 8.67
N ILE A 103 -9.89 -2.83 9.40
CA ILE A 103 -9.27 -1.91 10.37
C ILE A 103 -8.15 -1.11 9.70
N ALA A 104 -8.06 0.17 10.08
CA ALA A 104 -7.13 1.15 9.51
C ALA A 104 -7.13 1.16 7.97
N PRO A 105 -8.31 1.30 7.32
CA PRO A 105 -8.40 1.29 5.87
C PRO A 105 -7.74 2.52 5.24
N LEU A 106 -6.99 2.26 4.17
CA LEU A 106 -6.41 3.24 3.27
C LEU A 106 -7.10 3.12 1.92
N THR A 107 -7.30 4.26 1.25
CA THR A 107 -7.92 4.35 -0.08
C THR A 107 -7.08 5.27 -0.94
N SER A 108 -6.74 4.82 -2.14
CA SER A 108 -5.86 5.53 -3.07
C SER A 108 -6.32 5.31 -4.51
N MET A 109 -5.64 5.95 -5.44
CA MET A 109 -5.85 5.82 -6.87
C MET A 109 -4.58 5.33 -7.55
N TYR A 110 -4.73 4.34 -8.44
CA TYR A 110 -3.71 3.87 -9.35
C TYR A 110 -4.32 3.65 -10.74
N PHE A 111 -3.87 4.42 -11.72
CA PHE A 111 -4.30 4.28 -13.11
C PHE A 111 -3.27 3.48 -13.93
N PHE A 112 -2.03 3.96 -14.01
CA PHE A 112 -0.94 3.22 -14.66
C PHE A 112 0.44 3.64 -14.20
N SER A 113 1.44 2.80 -14.49
CA SER A 113 2.86 3.09 -14.29
C SER A 113 3.68 2.44 -15.43
N PRO A 114 5.03 2.47 -15.38
CA PRO A 114 5.86 1.69 -16.29
C PRO A 114 5.62 0.18 -16.22
N SER A 115 4.96 -0.33 -15.17
CA SER A 115 4.42 -1.70 -15.18
C SER A 115 3.12 -1.72 -16.00
N ARG A 116 3.09 -2.57 -17.02
CA ARG A 116 1.97 -2.74 -17.97
C ARG A 116 1.50 -1.49 -18.73
N ARG A 117 2.43 -0.60 -19.11
CA ARG A 117 2.10 0.59 -19.93
C ARG A 117 1.55 0.31 -21.34
N ALA A 118 1.69 -0.92 -21.86
CA ALA A 118 1.37 -1.24 -23.26
C ALA A 118 -0.07 -0.92 -23.70
N ALA A 119 -1.05 -0.91 -22.77
CA ALA A 119 -2.45 -0.61 -23.07
C ALA A 119 -2.84 0.85 -22.84
N ILE A 120 -1.88 1.73 -22.52
CA ILE A 120 -2.14 3.12 -22.11
C ILE A 120 -1.64 4.08 -23.19
N ASN A 121 -2.57 4.88 -23.70
CA ASN A 121 -2.26 6.00 -24.60
C ASN A 121 -2.38 7.32 -23.83
N ASP A 122 -1.36 7.65 -23.03
CA ASP A 122 -1.27 8.87 -22.23
C ASP A 122 0.15 9.44 -22.37
N TYR A 123 0.26 10.78 -22.42
CA TYR A 123 1.53 11.47 -22.56
C TYR A 123 2.39 11.35 -21.29
N ARG A 124 1.75 11.15 -20.13
CA ARG A 124 2.38 10.97 -18.83
C ARG A 124 3.04 9.60 -18.73
N ASN A 125 4.09 9.52 -17.92
CA ASN A 125 4.84 8.28 -17.71
C ASN A 125 4.20 7.36 -16.66
N ALA A 126 3.44 7.94 -15.72
CA ALA A 126 2.67 7.25 -14.70
C ALA A 126 1.58 8.20 -14.17
N VAL A 127 0.50 7.62 -13.66
CA VAL A 127 -0.62 8.33 -13.02
C VAL A 127 -1.13 7.48 -11.86
N HIS A 128 -0.78 7.90 -10.64
CA HIS A 128 -1.20 7.25 -9.39
C HIS A 128 -0.82 8.11 -8.18
N ASP A 129 -1.59 7.97 -7.11
CA ASP A 129 -1.27 8.56 -5.81
C ASP A 129 -0.27 7.71 -5.01
N ASN A 130 -0.28 6.39 -5.22
CA ASN A 130 0.65 5.42 -4.62
C ASN A 130 1.03 4.33 -5.63
N ASP A 131 2.23 3.75 -5.51
CA ASP A 131 2.75 2.74 -6.45
C ASP A 131 2.74 1.31 -5.92
N GLY A 132 2.60 1.12 -4.60
CA GLY A 132 2.60 -0.22 -4.01
C GLY A 132 2.05 -0.28 -2.59
N LEU A 133 1.59 -1.48 -2.25
CA LEU A 133 1.34 -1.90 -0.87
C LEU A 133 2.64 -2.46 -0.29
N ALA A 134 3.16 -1.81 0.75
CA ALA A 134 4.24 -2.32 1.57
C ALA A 134 3.67 -3.01 2.82
N MET A 135 4.34 -4.07 3.27
CA MET A 135 3.99 -4.79 4.50
C MET A 135 5.24 -5.18 5.28
N TYR A 136 5.17 -5.07 6.60
CA TYR A 136 6.12 -5.65 7.53
C TYR A 136 5.37 -6.65 8.41
N THR A 137 5.59 -7.94 8.14
CA THR A 137 4.77 -9.00 8.71
C THR A 137 5.12 -9.29 10.17
N GLY A 138 4.26 -10.02 10.87
CA GLY A 138 4.55 -10.51 12.23
C GLY A 138 5.79 -11.41 12.27
N GLY A 139 6.00 -12.20 11.22
CA GLY A 139 7.21 -13.00 10.99
C GLY A 139 8.44 -12.20 10.49
N GLU A 140 8.39 -10.88 10.56
CA GLU A 140 9.44 -9.95 10.15
C GLU A 140 9.84 -9.99 8.66
N ALA A 141 9.00 -10.58 7.81
CA ALA A 141 9.17 -10.50 6.37
C ALA A 141 8.75 -9.12 5.87
N ARG A 142 9.38 -8.65 4.80
CA ARG A 142 9.00 -7.40 4.14
C ARG A 142 8.53 -7.69 2.75
N LEU A 143 7.32 -7.24 2.47
CA LEU A 143 6.66 -7.52 1.21
C LEU A 143 6.42 -6.19 0.50
N TRP A 144 6.64 -6.20 -0.81
CA TRP A 144 6.25 -5.12 -1.69
C TRP A 144 5.34 -5.69 -2.79
N ARG A 145 4.11 -5.20 -2.82
CA ARG A 145 3.12 -5.52 -3.84
C ARG A 145 2.87 -4.27 -4.69
N PRO A 146 3.53 -4.10 -5.86
CA PRO A 146 3.19 -3.02 -6.78
C PRO A 146 1.71 -3.08 -7.13
N LEU A 147 1.03 -1.93 -7.18
CA LEU A 147 -0.40 -1.86 -7.50
C LEU A 147 -0.64 -2.09 -8.99
N CYS A 148 -1.85 -2.52 -9.33
CA CYS A 148 -2.30 -2.64 -10.71
C CYS A 148 -3.70 -2.04 -10.89
N ASN A 149 -4.01 -1.67 -12.12
CA ASN A 149 -5.37 -1.37 -12.57
C ASN A 149 -5.86 -2.56 -13.41
N PRO A 150 -6.58 -3.53 -12.81
CA PRO A 150 -7.03 -4.73 -13.50
C PRO A 150 -8.28 -4.47 -14.35
N ARG A 151 -8.65 -5.42 -15.22
CA ARG A 151 -9.91 -5.38 -15.97
C ARG A 151 -11.13 -5.81 -15.15
N ASP A 152 -10.91 -6.75 -14.24
CA ASP A 152 -11.93 -7.27 -13.33
C ASP A 152 -11.49 -7.00 -11.90
N LEU A 153 -12.46 -6.84 -10.98
CA LEU A 153 -12.21 -6.66 -9.55
C LEU A 153 -11.24 -7.72 -9.02
N GLN A 154 -10.14 -7.28 -8.42
CA GLN A 154 -9.16 -8.15 -7.80
C GLN A 154 -9.16 -8.01 -6.29
N PHE A 155 -9.10 -9.16 -5.62
CA PHE A 155 -8.88 -9.26 -4.18
C PHE A 155 -7.59 -10.04 -3.91
N SER A 156 -6.73 -9.49 -3.06
CA SER A 156 -5.53 -10.15 -2.55
C SER A 156 -5.57 -10.13 -1.01
N ALA A 157 -5.25 -11.27 -0.39
CA ALA A 157 -5.15 -11.38 1.07
C ALA A 157 -3.79 -11.95 1.47
N PHE A 158 -3.04 -11.16 2.24
CA PHE A 158 -1.75 -11.55 2.80
C PHE A 158 -1.96 -11.99 4.25
N ILE A 159 -2.12 -13.30 4.47
CA ILE A 159 -2.37 -13.87 5.80
C ILE A 159 -1.18 -13.58 6.71
N ASP A 160 -1.47 -13.10 7.91
CA ASP A 160 -0.47 -12.78 8.92
C ASP A 160 -1.02 -12.99 10.33
N ASP A 161 -0.12 -12.97 11.31
CA ASP A 161 -0.42 -13.01 12.73
C ASP A 161 0.39 -11.89 13.40
N ASN A 162 -0.30 -10.89 13.96
CA ASN A 162 0.30 -9.72 14.58
C ASN A 162 1.24 -8.93 13.62
N PRO A 163 0.71 -8.32 12.54
CA PRO A 163 1.51 -7.53 11.60
C PRO A 163 2.23 -6.37 12.31
N LYS A 164 3.46 -6.09 11.89
CA LYS A 164 4.24 -4.94 12.39
C LYS A 164 3.89 -3.63 11.68
N GLY A 165 3.31 -3.73 10.48
CA GLY A 165 2.67 -2.61 9.80
C GLY A 165 2.41 -2.88 8.33
N PHE A 166 1.63 -2.00 7.71
CA PHE A 166 1.33 -2.03 6.29
C PHE A 166 0.97 -0.62 5.81
N GLY A 167 1.05 -0.38 4.51
CA GLY A 167 0.74 0.95 3.99
C GLY A 167 0.81 1.05 2.47
N LEU A 168 0.11 2.04 1.94
CA LEU A 168 0.22 2.45 0.54
C LEU A 168 1.33 3.48 0.43
N LEU A 169 2.42 3.12 -0.25
CA LEU A 169 3.57 3.99 -0.42
C LEU A 169 3.63 4.55 -1.83
N GLN A 170 4.25 5.71 -1.96
CA GLN A 170 4.63 6.34 -3.22
C GLN A 170 6.15 6.45 -3.25
N ARG A 171 6.82 5.49 -3.92
CA ARG A 171 8.29 5.47 -4.03
C ARG A 171 8.78 6.33 -5.19
N ALA A 172 7.97 6.50 -6.24
CA ALA A 172 8.25 7.42 -7.33
C ALA A 172 8.08 8.89 -6.86
N ARG A 173 9.17 9.66 -6.87
CA ARG A 173 9.21 11.07 -6.39
C ARG A 173 9.75 12.08 -7.38
N ALA A 174 10.34 11.63 -8.49
CA ALA A 174 10.80 12.53 -9.53
C ALA A 174 9.62 13.02 -10.34
N PHE A 175 9.54 14.34 -10.59
CA PHE A 175 8.55 14.93 -11.50
C PHE A 175 8.53 14.21 -12.85
N ASP A 176 9.70 13.79 -13.34
CA ASP A 176 9.84 13.14 -14.64
C ASP A 176 9.12 11.79 -14.77
N ASN A 177 8.81 11.15 -13.64
CA ASN A 177 8.01 9.93 -13.62
C ASN A 177 6.53 10.18 -13.93
N PHE A 178 6.06 11.43 -13.82
CA PHE A 178 4.65 11.79 -13.93
C PHE A 178 4.39 12.83 -15.02
N GLN A 179 5.26 13.82 -15.20
CA GLN A 179 5.12 14.90 -16.20
C GLN A 179 3.84 15.74 -16.05
N ASP A 180 3.22 15.74 -14.87
CA ASP A 180 1.95 16.41 -14.58
C ASP A 180 2.16 17.59 -13.62
N ALA A 181 2.20 18.80 -14.16
CA ALA A 181 2.45 20.03 -13.41
C ALA A 181 1.28 20.48 -12.54
N GLU A 182 0.06 19.99 -12.82
CA GLU A 182 -1.15 20.36 -12.10
C GLU A 182 -1.43 19.36 -10.96
N ALA A 183 -1.53 18.07 -11.29
CA ALA A 183 -1.89 17.04 -10.33
C ALA A 183 -0.74 16.73 -9.36
N ARG A 184 0.52 16.91 -9.78
CA ARG A 184 1.71 16.75 -8.94
C ARG A 184 1.75 15.43 -8.15
N TYR A 185 1.53 14.33 -8.87
CA TYR A 185 1.57 12.97 -8.32
C TYR A 185 2.88 12.65 -7.58
N ASP A 186 3.99 13.28 -7.99
CA ASP A 186 5.30 13.22 -7.33
C ASP A 186 5.27 13.67 -5.86
N LYS A 187 4.30 14.52 -5.49
CA LYS A 187 4.13 15.08 -4.15
C LYS A 187 3.04 14.40 -3.30
N ARG A 188 2.37 13.36 -3.80
CA ARG A 188 1.30 12.67 -3.04
C ARG A 188 1.89 11.90 -1.85
N PRO A 189 1.26 11.83 -0.68
CA PRO A 189 1.90 11.24 0.48
C PRO A 189 1.92 9.72 0.35
N SER A 190 2.86 9.08 1.04
CA SER A 190 2.73 7.71 1.48
C SER A 190 1.94 7.69 2.79
N ALA A 191 1.20 6.61 3.08
CA ALA A 191 0.61 6.40 4.40
C ALA A 191 0.96 5.02 4.95
N TRP A 192 1.31 4.97 6.23
CA TRP A 192 1.75 3.76 6.91
C TRP A 192 1.01 3.55 8.23
N VAL A 193 0.41 2.37 8.38
CA VAL A 193 -0.25 1.90 9.60
C VAL A 193 0.73 1.08 10.43
N THR A 194 0.93 1.47 11.68
CA THR A 194 1.68 0.71 12.69
C THR A 194 0.73 0.28 13.80
N PRO A 195 0.33 -1.01 13.85
CA PRO A 195 -0.49 -1.54 14.93
C PRO A 195 0.10 -1.27 16.32
N ARG A 196 -0.77 -0.93 17.27
CA ARG A 196 -0.44 -0.83 18.70
C ARG A 196 -1.17 -1.94 19.45
N GLY A 197 -0.41 -2.83 20.05
CA GLY A 197 -0.94 -4.03 20.71
C GLY A 197 -0.97 -5.24 19.77
N LYS A 198 -1.74 -6.26 20.14
CA LYS A 198 -1.88 -7.49 19.35
C LYS A 198 -3.11 -7.36 18.45
N TRP A 199 -2.91 -7.58 17.15
CA TRP A 199 -3.98 -7.63 16.16
C TRP A 199 -4.37 -9.05 15.78
N ASP A 200 -3.69 -10.03 16.39
CA ASP A 200 -3.91 -11.47 16.25
C ASP A 200 -3.91 -11.91 14.78
N LYS A 201 -4.61 -13.00 14.47
CA LYS A 201 -4.66 -13.59 13.14
C LYS A 201 -5.60 -12.80 12.23
N GLY A 202 -5.19 -12.66 10.98
CA GLY A 202 -5.99 -12.01 9.96
C GLY A 202 -5.23 -11.93 8.64
N SER A 203 -5.50 -10.89 7.86
CA SER A 203 -4.76 -10.60 6.65
C SER A 203 -4.70 -9.12 6.36
N VAL A 204 -3.60 -8.67 5.74
CA VAL A 204 -3.63 -7.41 5.00
C VAL A 204 -4.37 -7.68 3.69
N SER A 205 -5.53 -7.07 3.51
CA SER A 205 -6.36 -7.20 2.31
C SER A 205 -6.08 -6.03 1.37
N LEU A 206 -6.02 -6.32 0.07
CA LEU A 206 -5.87 -5.35 -1.01
C LEU A 206 -6.99 -5.59 -2.03
N VAL A 207 -7.76 -4.54 -2.30
CA VAL A 207 -8.83 -4.50 -3.30
C VAL A 207 -8.40 -3.56 -4.42
N GLU A 208 -8.38 -4.06 -5.66
CA GLU A 208 -8.03 -3.30 -6.85
C GLU A 208 -9.24 -3.32 -7.80
N ILE A 209 -9.86 -2.16 -7.96
CA ILE A 209 -11.08 -1.95 -8.75
C ILE A 209 -10.69 -1.45 -10.15
N PRO A 210 -11.31 -1.96 -11.23
CA PRO A 210 -11.06 -1.45 -12.57
C PRO A 210 -11.47 0.01 -12.72
N VAL A 211 -10.59 0.84 -13.28
CA VAL A 211 -10.88 2.22 -13.66
C VAL A 211 -10.39 2.54 -15.07
N THR A 212 -11.04 3.52 -15.69
CA THR A 212 -10.70 4.03 -17.03
C THR A 212 -10.09 5.44 -16.99
N ASN A 213 -10.04 6.07 -15.82
CA ASN A 213 -9.47 7.39 -15.59
C ASN A 213 -8.99 7.53 -14.14
N GLU A 214 -8.32 8.65 -13.85
CA GLU A 214 -7.71 9.00 -12.57
C GLU A 214 -8.67 9.58 -11.52
N PHE A 215 -9.94 9.85 -11.86
CA PHE A 215 -10.83 10.62 -10.98
C PHE A 215 -11.45 9.80 -9.85
N ASN A 216 -11.40 8.47 -9.94
CA ASN A 216 -11.99 7.58 -8.95
C ASN A 216 -10.88 6.80 -8.24
N ASP A 217 -10.91 6.83 -6.91
CA ASP A 217 -10.09 5.93 -6.11
C ASP A 217 -10.48 4.48 -6.39
N ASN A 218 -9.48 3.63 -6.57
CA ASN A 218 -9.66 2.25 -7.00
C ASN A 218 -8.81 1.25 -6.24
N ILE A 219 -8.03 1.73 -5.26
CA ILE A 219 -7.16 0.91 -4.43
C ILE A 219 -7.63 1.04 -2.98
N ILE A 220 -7.94 -0.09 -2.35
CA ILE A 220 -8.29 -0.13 -0.94
C ILE A 220 -7.39 -1.15 -0.24
N ALA A 221 -6.74 -0.75 0.85
CA ALA A 221 -5.94 -1.65 1.70
C ALA A 221 -6.35 -1.53 3.17
N PHE A 222 -6.49 -2.65 3.87
CA PHE A 222 -6.85 -2.68 5.30
C PHE A 222 -6.39 -3.98 5.96
N TRP A 223 -6.34 -3.98 7.29
CA TRP A 223 -6.26 -5.23 8.05
C TRP A 223 -7.65 -5.84 8.20
N SER A 224 -7.78 -7.11 7.82
CA SER A 224 -8.99 -7.92 7.95
C SER A 224 -8.75 -8.99 9.01
N PRO A 225 -9.22 -8.79 10.26
CA PRO A 225 -9.07 -9.79 11.31
C PRO A 225 -9.81 -11.09 10.95
N ALA A 226 -9.30 -12.23 11.44
CA ALA A 226 -9.96 -13.52 11.25
C ALA A 226 -11.22 -13.68 12.12
N GLU A 227 -11.23 -13.05 13.29
CA GLU A 227 -12.35 -13.11 14.23
C GLU A 227 -13.43 -12.08 13.88
N PRO A 228 -14.72 -12.47 13.86
CA PRO A 228 -15.81 -11.55 13.59
C PRO A 228 -16.02 -10.56 14.74
N LEU A 229 -16.59 -9.39 14.43
CA LEU A 229 -17.13 -8.52 15.46
C LEU A 229 -18.50 -9.07 15.93
N LYS A 230 -18.69 -9.23 17.23
CA LYS A 230 -19.91 -9.80 17.81
C LYS A 230 -20.87 -8.72 18.29
N ALA A 231 -22.16 -8.91 18.00
CA ALA A 231 -23.20 -7.96 18.38
C ALA A 231 -23.19 -7.67 19.89
N GLY A 232 -23.29 -6.39 20.25
CA GLY A 232 -23.34 -5.94 21.65
C GLY A 232 -22.02 -6.00 22.41
N GLN A 233 -20.92 -6.42 21.78
CA GLN A 233 -19.59 -6.47 22.40
C GLN A 233 -18.75 -5.24 22.03
N ARG A 234 -17.83 -4.86 22.91
CA ARG A 234 -16.82 -3.82 22.66
C ARG A 234 -15.58 -4.47 22.06
N HIS A 235 -15.12 -3.92 20.95
CA HIS A 235 -13.86 -4.31 20.31
C HIS A 235 -12.93 -3.11 20.20
N ASP A 236 -11.71 -3.21 20.75
CA ASP A 236 -10.76 -2.10 20.79
C ASP A 236 -9.60 -2.33 19.82
N PHE A 237 -9.22 -1.27 19.09
CA PHE A 237 -8.07 -1.23 18.21
C PHE A 237 -7.25 0.04 18.48
N ALA A 238 -5.94 -0.07 18.37
CA ALA A 238 -5.05 1.09 18.43
C ALA A 238 -3.96 0.96 17.35
N TYR A 239 -3.58 2.08 16.75
CA TYR A 239 -2.55 2.15 15.73
C TYR A 239 -2.06 3.58 15.55
N ASP A 240 -0.85 3.70 15.02
CA ASP A 240 -0.33 4.95 14.50
C ASP A 240 -0.53 4.95 12.98
N LEU A 241 -1.02 6.06 12.44
CA LEU A 241 -1.10 6.29 11.01
C LEU A 241 -0.17 7.46 10.65
N THR A 242 0.84 7.18 9.84
CA THR A 242 1.89 8.13 9.47
C THR A 242 1.79 8.50 8.01
N TRP A 243 1.66 9.79 7.71
CA TRP A 243 1.80 10.34 6.36
C TRP A 243 3.19 10.91 6.20
N SER A 244 3.86 10.54 5.10
CA SER A 244 5.21 11.02 4.82
C SER A 244 5.57 10.92 3.34
N GLN A 245 6.75 11.41 2.96
CA GLN A 245 7.26 11.22 1.60
C GLN A 245 7.79 9.79 1.38
N ALA A 246 8.64 9.29 2.27
CA ALA A 246 9.35 8.03 2.04
C ALA A 246 8.60 6.78 2.54
N GLY A 247 7.61 6.96 3.43
CA GLY A 247 7.18 5.89 4.33
C GLY A 247 8.26 5.58 5.38
N PRO A 248 8.02 4.61 6.25
CA PRO A 248 9.00 4.18 7.26
C PRO A 248 10.27 3.56 6.65
N GLU A 249 11.40 3.79 7.29
CA GLU A 249 12.67 3.13 6.99
C GLU A 249 12.77 1.82 7.79
N PHE A 250 12.67 0.68 7.12
CA PHE A 250 12.57 -0.59 7.84
C PHE A 250 13.91 -1.21 8.24
N SER A 251 15.02 -0.95 7.54
CA SER A 251 16.41 -1.30 7.97
C SER A 251 17.42 -1.02 6.85
N GLY A 252 18.70 -1.34 7.13
CA GLY A 252 19.80 -1.52 6.16
C GLY A 252 19.63 -2.57 5.06
N ARG A 253 18.41 -2.98 4.68
CA ARG A 253 18.13 -3.92 3.56
C ARG A 253 17.70 -3.14 2.32
N ALA A 254 17.91 -3.71 1.14
CA ALA A 254 17.47 -3.07 -0.08
C ALA A 254 15.94 -3.02 -0.20
N ARG A 255 15.43 -1.91 -0.71
CA ARG A 255 14.02 -1.72 -1.07
C ARG A 255 13.82 -1.77 -2.57
N ILE A 256 12.64 -2.18 -3.00
CA ILE A 256 12.27 -2.17 -4.43
C ILE A 256 11.92 -0.74 -4.86
N VAL A 257 12.66 -0.15 -5.78
CA VAL A 257 12.46 1.24 -6.24
C VAL A 257 11.86 1.34 -7.64
N GLY A 258 11.62 0.21 -8.29
CA GLY A 258 10.96 0.20 -9.60
C GLY A 258 10.55 -1.19 -10.01
N THR A 259 9.39 -1.28 -10.67
CA THR A 259 8.92 -2.47 -11.38
C THR A 259 8.52 -2.04 -12.79
N ARG A 260 9.05 -2.73 -13.81
CA ARG A 260 8.70 -2.46 -15.22
C ARG A 260 8.40 -3.76 -15.92
N SER A 261 7.51 -3.70 -16.90
CA SER A 261 7.20 -4.85 -17.73
C SER A 261 6.91 -4.43 -19.16
N GLY A 262 7.34 -5.21 -20.14
CA GLY A 262 7.00 -5.01 -21.55
C GLY A 262 7.06 -6.32 -22.32
N ALA A 263 6.65 -6.30 -23.59
CA ALA A 263 6.83 -7.45 -24.47
C ALA A 263 8.32 -7.80 -24.57
N ALA A 264 8.65 -9.09 -24.48
CA ALA A 264 10.02 -9.53 -24.66
C ALA A 264 10.42 -9.36 -26.13
N VAL A 265 11.60 -8.80 -26.38
CA VAL A 265 12.08 -8.44 -27.73
C VAL A 265 12.13 -9.67 -28.66
N ASN A 266 12.57 -10.81 -28.12
CA ASN A 266 12.81 -12.02 -28.90
C ASN A 266 11.63 -13.01 -28.87
N ASN A 267 10.56 -12.72 -28.12
CA ASN A 267 9.38 -13.57 -28.06
C ASN A 267 8.12 -12.77 -27.70
N PRO A 268 7.18 -12.55 -28.65
CA PRO A 268 5.98 -11.76 -28.41
C PRO A 268 4.99 -12.40 -27.42
N GLU A 269 5.14 -13.69 -27.11
CA GLU A 269 4.33 -14.41 -26.12
C GLU A 269 4.83 -14.19 -24.67
N ARG A 270 5.98 -13.54 -24.50
CA ARG A 270 6.60 -13.32 -23.20
C ARG A 270 6.59 -11.85 -22.81
N PHE A 271 6.58 -11.63 -21.50
CA PHE A 271 6.76 -10.32 -20.90
C PHE A 271 8.08 -10.29 -20.15
N THR A 272 8.98 -9.38 -20.52
CA THR A 272 10.18 -9.12 -19.72
C THR A 272 9.79 -8.25 -18.53
N PHE A 273 10.09 -8.72 -17.33
CA PHE A 273 9.98 -7.98 -16.08
C PHE A 273 11.34 -7.52 -15.60
N THR A 274 11.39 -6.32 -15.04
CA THR A 274 12.56 -5.82 -14.32
C THR A 274 12.15 -5.26 -12.96
N VAL A 275 12.89 -5.63 -11.93
CA VAL A 275 12.69 -5.18 -10.54
C VAL A 275 13.99 -4.57 -10.06
N ASP A 276 13.97 -3.27 -9.75
CA ASP A 276 15.14 -2.52 -9.32
C ASP A 276 15.17 -2.42 -7.79
N PHE A 277 16.33 -2.70 -7.22
CA PHE A 277 16.62 -2.62 -5.80
C PHE A 277 17.61 -1.49 -5.51
N ALA A 278 17.31 -0.72 -4.48
CA ALA A 278 18.23 0.28 -3.94
C ALA A 278 18.51 -0.01 -2.48
N MET A 279 19.78 0.03 -2.11
CA MET A 279 20.20 0.04 -0.72
C MET A 279 19.89 1.39 -0.08
N PRO A 280 19.74 1.45 1.26
CA PRO A 280 19.71 2.72 1.97
C PRO A 280 20.97 3.55 1.71
N GLU A 281 20.84 4.87 1.84
CA GLU A 281 21.95 5.79 1.59
C GLU A 281 23.16 5.46 2.49
N GLY A 282 24.36 5.55 1.92
CA GLY A 282 25.61 5.20 2.63
C GLY A 282 25.88 3.70 2.79
N SER A 283 24.96 2.81 2.40
CA SER A 283 25.19 1.37 2.44
C SER A 283 26.04 0.88 1.27
N ALA A 284 26.80 -0.19 1.49
CA ALA A 284 27.53 -0.86 0.42
C ALA A 284 26.55 -1.42 -0.63
N PRO A 285 26.85 -1.30 -1.95
CA PRO A 285 26.03 -1.90 -2.98
C PRO A 285 25.96 -3.42 -2.85
N LEU A 286 24.81 -4.00 -3.20
CA LEU A 286 24.67 -5.46 -3.30
C LEU A 286 25.55 -6.00 -4.42
N ASP A 287 26.22 -7.13 -4.18
CA ASP A 287 27.03 -7.83 -5.19
C ASP A 287 26.24 -8.99 -5.82
N PRO A 288 25.82 -8.90 -7.10
CA PRO A 288 25.00 -9.93 -7.74
C PRO A 288 25.59 -11.34 -7.66
N ASP A 289 26.93 -11.48 -7.69
CA ASP A 289 27.61 -12.77 -7.70
C ASP A 289 27.55 -13.50 -6.35
N THR A 290 27.19 -12.79 -5.28
CA THR A 290 27.06 -13.34 -3.92
C THR A 290 25.62 -13.71 -3.54
N LEU A 291 24.66 -13.40 -4.41
CA LEU A 291 23.24 -13.45 -4.11
C LEU A 291 22.54 -14.63 -4.77
N LYS A 292 21.48 -15.09 -4.11
CA LYS A 292 20.55 -16.08 -4.65
C LYS A 292 19.23 -15.39 -4.99
N LEU A 293 18.87 -15.45 -6.27
CA LEU A 293 17.60 -14.97 -6.79
C LEU A 293 16.64 -16.14 -6.95
N ALA A 294 15.52 -16.12 -6.22
CA ALA A 294 14.45 -17.10 -6.34
C ALA A 294 13.21 -16.43 -6.93
N THR A 295 12.62 -17.06 -7.93
CA THR A 295 11.39 -16.60 -8.59
C THR A 295 10.35 -17.71 -8.62
N ASN A 296 9.07 -17.36 -8.51
CA ASN A 296 7.97 -18.31 -8.61
C ASN A 296 6.79 -17.70 -9.38
N ALA A 297 6.04 -18.52 -10.10
CA ALA A 297 4.78 -18.15 -10.73
C ALA A 297 3.71 -19.19 -10.37
N SER A 298 2.51 -18.75 -9.98
CA SER A 298 1.40 -19.67 -9.68
C SER A 298 0.81 -20.32 -10.95
N ALA A 299 0.97 -19.68 -12.10
CA ALA A 299 0.60 -20.16 -13.43
C ALA A 299 1.55 -19.55 -14.46
N GLY A 300 1.74 -20.23 -15.60
CA GLY A 300 2.73 -19.83 -16.60
C GLY A 300 4.16 -20.25 -16.24
N GLU A 301 5.13 -19.76 -16.99
CA GLU A 301 6.54 -20.14 -16.85
C GLU A 301 7.44 -18.92 -16.74
N ILE A 302 8.47 -19.01 -15.89
CA ILE A 302 9.50 -17.98 -15.73
C ILE A 302 10.79 -18.48 -16.40
N HIS A 303 11.41 -17.62 -17.20
CA HIS A 303 12.64 -17.89 -17.93
C HIS A 303 13.66 -16.76 -17.76
N ALA A 304 14.89 -17.01 -18.20
CA ALA A 304 15.95 -16.00 -18.33
C ALA A 304 16.17 -15.15 -17.06
N VAL A 305 16.06 -15.78 -15.89
CA VAL A 305 16.23 -15.12 -14.59
C VAL A 305 17.68 -14.74 -14.38
N HIS A 306 17.96 -13.46 -14.16
CA HIS A 306 19.31 -12.98 -13.89
C HIS A 306 19.32 -11.70 -13.04
N LEU A 307 20.48 -11.42 -12.46
CA LEU A 307 20.79 -10.19 -11.76
C LEU A 307 21.79 -9.38 -12.58
N VAL A 308 21.63 -8.06 -12.57
CA VAL A 308 22.57 -7.15 -13.22
C VAL A 308 22.75 -5.89 -12.38
N ARG A 309 23.98 -5.42 -12.24
CA ARG A 309 24.26 -4.11 -11.64
C ARG A 309 23.94 -3.03 -12.67
N LEU A 310 23.15 -2.04 -12.27
CA LEU A 310 22.87 -0.90 -13.14
C LEU A 310 24.07 0.07 -13.16
N PRO A 311 24.35 0.72 -14.31
CA PRO A 311 25.52 1.60 -14.47
C PRO A 311 25.54 2.78 -13.50
N GLU A 312 24.37 3.29 -13.14
CA GLU A 312 24.22 4.47 -12.29
C GLU A 312 23.69 4.12 -10.89
N GLY A 313 24.30 4.73 -9.86
CA GLY A 313 23.80 4.71 -8.48
C GLY A 313 23.92 3.36 -7.76
N GLY A 314 24.71 2.41 -8.28
CA GLY A 314 24.99 1.13 -7.60
C GLY A 314 23.76 0.23 -7.42
N ARG A 315 22.66 0.50 -8.12
CA ARG A 315 21.41 -0.26 -8.02
C ARG A 315 21.59 -1.67 -8.59
N LEU A 316 20.83 -2.60 -8.04
CA LEU A 316 20.74 -3.97 -8.54
C LEU A 316 19.42 -4.14 -9.26
N ARG A 317 19.43 -4.77 -10.43
CA ARG A 317 18.22 -5.16 -11.15
C ARG A 317 18.12 -6.67 -11.19
N ALA A 318 16.96 -7.19 -10.83
CA ALA A 318 16.55 -8.54 -11.21
C ALA A 318 15.70 -8.45 -12.47
N ALA A 319 15.95 -9.34 -13.42
CA ALA A 319 15.19 -9.42 -14.66
C ALA A 319 14.85 -10.88 -14.99
N PHE A 320 13.67 -11.08 -15.56
CA PHE A 320 13.18 -12.38 -16.00
C PHE A 320 12.12 -12.21 -17.08
N ASP A 321 11.94 -13.24 -17.90
CA ASP A 321 10.83 -13.32 -18.84
C ASP A 321 9.72 -14.18 -18.24
N TYR A 322 8.48 -13.72 -18.34
CA TYR A 322 7.30 -14.47 -17.94
C TYR A 322 6.47 -14.84 -19.16
N GLN A 323 6.22 -16.13 -19.35
CA GLN A 323 5.33 -16.68 -20.36
C GLN A 323 3.99 -17.03 -19.72
N PRO A 324 2.91 -16.27 -19.99
CA PRO A 324 1.62 -16.53 -19.36
C PRO A 324 1.00 -17.84 -19.83
N LYS A 325 0.27 -18.50 -18.92
CA LYS A 325 -0.67 -19.56 -19.29
C LYS A 325 -1.98 -18.89 -19.76
N SER A 326 -2.44 -19.24 -20.96
CA SER A 326 -3.55 -18.58 -21.68
C SER A 326 -4.68 -18.06 -20.78
N ASN A 327 -4.94 -16.75 -20.89
CA ASN A 327 -5.99 -15.97 -20.20
C ASN A 327 -6.13 -16.22 -18.68
N THR A 328 -5.06 -16.65 -18.01
CA THR A 328 -5.09 -17.01 -16.59
C THR A 328 -4.31 -15.98 -15.77
N MET A 329 -4.90 -15.47 -14.69
CA MET A 329 -4.19 -14.66 -13.70
C MET A 329 -3.03 -15.46 -13.08
N ALA A 330 -1.91 -14.82 -12.81
CA ALA A 330 -0.79 -15.41 -12.09
C ALA A 330 -0.26 -14.49 -10.99
N GLU A 331 0.11 -15.09 -9.86
CA GLU A 331 0.91 -14.45 -8.83
C GLU A 331 2.38 -14.74 -9.11
N LEU A 332 3.15 -13.68 -9.34
CA LEU A 332 4.58 -13.73 -9.53
C LEU A 332 5.27 -13.31 -8.24
N GLN A 333 6.32 -14.03 -7.86
CA GLN A 333 7.09 -13.77 -6.66
C GLN A 333 8.56 -13.73 -6.98
N LEU A 334 9.28 -12.84 -6.30
CA LEU A 334 10.73 -12.73 -6.39
C LEU A 334 11.32 -12.45 -5.01
N ARG A 335 12.33 -13.22 -4.63
CA ARG A 335 13.06 -13.08 -3.37
C ARG A 335 14.56 -13.06 -3.63
N LEU A 336 15.25 -12.18 -2.91
CA LEU A 336 16.70 -12.05 -2.94
C LEU A 336 17.29 -12.36 -1.56
N THR A 337 18.19 -13.33 -1.51
CA THR A 337 18.88 -13.76 -0.28
C THR A 337 20.40 -13.81 -0.48
N ASP A 338 21.14 -13.76 0.62
CA ASP A 338 22.56 -14.10 0.62
C ASP A 338 22.79 -15.62 0.44
N SER A 339 24.05 -16.05 0.51
CA SER A 339 24.43 -17.46 0.41
C SER A 339 23.82 -18.34 1.51
N ASN A 340 23.52 -17.76 2.68
CA ASN A 340 22.96 -18.44 3.86
C ASN A 340 21.42 -18.46 3.86
N GLY A 341 20.78 -17.86 2.85
CA GLY A 341 19.31 -17.78 2.75
C GLY A 341 18.70 -16.62 3.55
N VAL A 342 19.52 -15.68 4.04
CA VAL A 342 19.03 -14.48 4.75
C VAL A 342 18.54 -13.46 3.73
N PRO A 343 17.31 -12.91 3.86
CA PRO A 343 16.82 -11.86 2.98
C PRO A 343 17.67 -10.60 3.04
N VAL A 344 18.16 -10.16 1.88
CA VAL A 344 18.94 -8.90 1.73
C VAL A 344 18.07 -7.75 1.22
N ALA A 345 16.87 -8.06 0.75
CA ALA A 345 15.91 -7.11 0.22
C ALA A 345 14.47 -7.47 0.63
N GLU A 346 13.53 -6.58 0.32
CA GLU A 346 12.10 -6.90 0.31
C GLU A 346 11.77 -8.00 -0.70
N SER A 347 10.77 -8.82 -0.38
CA SER A 347 10.19 -9.77 -1.32
C SER A 347 9.17 -9.07 -2.22
N TRP A 348 9.29 -9.26 -3.52
CA TRP A 348 8.38 -8.70 -4.51
C TRP A 348 7.24 -9.68 -4.81
N PHE A 349 6.01 -9.19 -4.78
CA PHE A 349 4.80 -9.94 -5.13
C PHE A 349 4.06 -9.16 -6.20
N TYR A 350 3.66 -9.79 -7.29
CA TYR A 350 3.00 -9.09 -8.39
C TYR A 350 1.91 -9.95 -9.00
N ARG A 351 0.72 -9.35 -9.13
CA ARG A 351 -0.40 -9.99 -9.82
C ARG A 351 -0.36 -9.65 -11.30
N TRP A 352 -0.09 -10.66 -12.11
CA TRP A 352 -0.26 -10.60 -13.55
C TRP A 352 -1.71 -10.96 -13.90
N VAL A 353 -2.48 -10.01 -14.43
CA VAL A 353 -3.82 -10.26 -15.01
C VAL A 353 -3.79 -10.08 -16.53
N PRO A 354 -4.46 -10.92 -17.32
CA PRO A 354 -4.68 -10.62 -18.73
C PRO A 354 -5.31 -9.22 -18.89
N LEU A 355 -4.76 -8.42 -19.82
CA LEU A 355 -5.49 -7.30 -20.43
C LEU A 355 -5.79 -7.64 -21.88
#